data_AF-A0A3S3U8K4-F1
#
_entry.id   AF-A0A3S3U8K4-F1
#
_cell.length_a   1.000
_cell.length_b   1.000
_cell.length_c   1.000
_cell.angle_alpha   90.00
_cell.angle_beta   90.00
_cell.angle_gamma   90.00
#
_symmetry.space_group_name_H-M   'P 1'
#
loop_
_entity.id
_entity.type
_entity.pdbx_description
1 polymer ?
#
loop_
_entity_poly.entity_id
_entity_poly.type
_entity_poly.pdbx_seq_one_letter_code
_entity_poly.pdbx_strand_id
1 'polypeptide(L)'
;MVMVGSQTGTEEDYRELEAITDPGTIIVDDANPLELNSFLTEKGVDIFVGGVKERPIAYKLGIGFCDHNHERKEALAGFEGMLNFAQEVYSSVMSPVWRFVPRNQEK
;
A
#
# COMPACT_ATOMS: atom_id res chain seq x y z
N MET A 1 -6.86 8.84 -0.87
CA MET A 1 -6.22 7.53 -1.20
C MET A 1 -5.96 7.51 -2.70
N VAL A 2 -4.91 6.85 -3.23
CA VAL A 2 -4.60 6.95 -4.68
C VAL A 2 -4.98 5.70 -5.47
N MET A 3 -4.87 4.53 -4.86
CA MET A 3 -5.23 3.25 -5.48
C MET A 3 -5.75 2.27 -4.42
N VAL A 4 -6.73 1.46 -4.79
CA VAL A 4 -7.22 0.28 -4.06
C VAL A 4 -7.47 -0.86 -5.03
N GLY A 5 -7.47 -2.09 -4.53
CA GLY A 5 -7.84 -3.23 -5.34
C GLY A 5 -7.96 -4.51 -4.53
N SER A 6 -8.53 -5.53 -5.16
CA SER A 6 -8.69 -6.86 -4.57
C SER A 6 -8.34 -7.93 -5.61
N GLN A 7 -7.84 -9.09 -5.14
CA GLN A 7 -7.64 -10.28 -5.97
C GLN A 7 -8.90 -11.15 -6.04
N THR A 8 -9.80 -11.01 -5.07
CA THR A 8 -10.96 -11.89 -4.90
C THR A 8 -12.22 -11.10 -4.52
N GLY A 9 -12.28 -9.83 -4.92
CA GLY A 9 -13.39 -8.93 -4.59
C GLY A 9 -14.67 -9.31 -5.33
N THR A 10 -15.79 -9.16 -4.66
CA THR A 10 -17.13 -9.26 -5.25
C THR A 10 -17.58 -7.91 -5.80
N GLU A 11 -18.63 -7.91 -6.61
CA GLU A 11 -19.23 -6.66 -7.11
C GLU A 11 -19.69 -5.74 -5.96
N GLU A 12 -20.14 -6.31 -4.85
CA GLU A 12 -20.52 -5.54 -3.65
C GLU A 12 -19.30 -4.86 -3.03
N ASP A 13 -18.18 -5.57 -2.88
CA ASP A 13 -16.92 -5.00 -2.37
C ASP A 13 -16.46 -3.81 -3.25
N TYR A 14 -16.58 -3.92 -4.57
CA TYR A 14 -16.20 -2.83 -5.47
C TYR A 14 -17.12 -1.61 -5.37
N ARG A 15 -18.42 -1.81 -5.14
CA ARG A 15 -19.36 -0.69 -4.88
C ARG A 15 -19.05 -0.01 -3.55
N GLU A 16 -18.69 -0.77 -2.52
CA GLU A 16 -18.25 -0.20 -1.24
C GLU A 16 -16.95 0.60 -1.43
N LEU A 17 -15.96 0.04 -2.14
CA LEU A 17 -14.71 0.73 -2.46
C LEU A 17 -14.98 2.05 -3.21
N GLU A 18 -15.86 2.06 -4.21
CA GLU A 18 -16.26 3.28 -4.92
C GLU A 18 -16.92 4.31 -4.00
N ALA A 19 -17.74 3.87 -3.04
CA ALA A 19 -18.42 4.76 -2.11
C ALA A 19 -17.50 5.40 -1.05
N ILE A 20 -16.43 4.70 -0.63
CA ILE A 20 -15.53 5.18 0.42
C ILE A 20 -14.30 5.91 -0.10
N THR A 21 -14.01 5.80 -1.40
CA THR A 21 -12.82 6.41 -2.00
C THR A 21 -13.11 7.79 -2.61
N ASP A 22 -12.08 8.63 -2.68
CA ASP A 22 -12.18 9.96 -3.27
C ASP A 22 -12.30 9.86 -4.81
N PRO A 23 -13.00 10.79 -5.48
CA PRO A 23 -13.02 10.87 -6.94
C PRO A 23 -11.61 10.90 -7.53
N GLY A 24 -11.34 10.02 -8.51
CA GLY A 24 -10.03 9.87 -9.13
C GLY A 24 -9.12 8.83 -8.48
N THR A 25 -9.57 8.16 -7.41
CA THR A 25 -8.91 6.96 -6.89
C THR A 25 -8.99 5.85 -7.93
N ILE A 26 -7.86 5.18 -8.18
CA ILE A 26 -7.81 4.03 -9.08
C ILE A 26 -8.32 2.80 -8.33
N ILE A 27 -9.39 2.17 -8.81
CA ILE A 27 -9.90 0.91 -8.31
C ILE A 27 -9.50 -0.18 -9.30
N VAL A 28 -8.71 -1.16 -8.86
CA VAL A 28 -8.18 -2.23 -9.72
C VAL A 28 -8.72 -3.59 -9.28
N ASP A 29 -9.13 -4.40 -10.25
CA ASP A 29 -9.50 -5.80 -10.07
C ASP A 29 -8.37 -6.70 -10.57
N ASP A 30 -7.94 -7.65 -9.74
CA ASP A 30 -6.88 -8.63 -10.02
C ASP A 30 -5.59 -8.03 -10.64
N ALA A 31 -5.10 -6.94 -10.05
CA ALA A 31 -3.94 -6.21 -10.54
C ALA A 31 -2.69 -7.11 -10.65
N ASN A 32 -2.09 -7.16 -11.84
CA ASN A 32 -0.84 -7.88 -12.00
C ASN A 32 0.37 -7.03 -11.54
N PRO A 33 1.55 -7.63 -11.28
CA PRO A 33 2.71 -6.89 -10.79
C PRO A 33 3.20 -5.76 -11.70
N LEU A 34 2.99 -5.86 -13.02
CA LEU A 34 3.43 -4.82 -13.97
C LEU A 34 2.53 -3.58 -13.88
N GLU A 35 1.22 -3.79 -13.76
CA GLU A 35 0.25 -2.72 -13.54
C GLU A 35 0.48 -2.03 -12.20
N LEU A 36 0.64 -2.81 -11.13
CA LEU A 36 1.00 -2.27 -9.81
C LEU A 36 2.27 -1.43 -9.86
N ASN A 37 3.32 -1.90 -10.56
CA ASN A 37 4.56 -1.14 -10.73
C ASN A 37 4.32 0.22 -11.39
N SER A 38 3.54 0.24 -12.48
CA SER A 38 3.19 1.44 -13.21
C SER A 38 2.42 2.42 -12.35
N PHE A 39 1.39 1.96 -11.64
CA PHE A 39 0.58 2.80 -10.76
C PHE A 39 1.39 3.38 -9.60
N LEU A 40 2.18 2.56 -8.91
CA LEU A 40 3.02 3.00 -7.79
C LEU A 40 4.05 4.06 -8.22
N THR A 41 4.63 3.89 -9.42
CA THR A 41 5.62 4.82 -9.96
C THR A 41 4.98 6.12 -10.44
N GLU A 42 3.88 6.05 -11.19
CA GLU A 42 3.21 7.22 -11.78
C GLU A 42 2.58 8.12 -10.70
N LYS A 43 2.05 7.50 -9.64
CA LYS A 43 1.30 8.21 -8.59
C LYS A 43 2.15 8.71 -7.43
N GLY A 44 3.44 8.40 -7.40
CA GLY A 44 4.35 8.89 -6.37
C GLY A 44 3.95 8.48 -4.95
N VAL A 45 3.58 7.21 -4.76
CA VAL A 45 3.01 6.71 -3.51
C VAL A 45 4.06 6.66 -2.38
N ASP A 46 3.67 7.09 -1.18
CA ASP A 46 4.54 7.05 0.02
C ASP A 46 4.54 5.72 0.77
N ILE A 47 3.37 5.09 0.81
CA ILE A 47 3.14 3.83 1.49
C ILE A 47 2.26 2.92 0.65
N PHE A 48 2.67 1.65 0.56
CA PHE A 48 1.88 0.59 -0.03
C PHE A 48 1.48 -0.42 1.05
N VAL A 49 0.18 -0.69 1.16
CA VAL A 49 -0.38 -1.65 2.11
C VAL A 49 -0.84 -2.87 1.31
N GLY A 50 -0.36 -4.05 1.67
CA GLY A 50 -0.67 -5.26 0.90
C GLY A 50 -0.11 -6.52 1.56
N GLY A 51 -0.07 -7.60 0.79
CA GLY A 51 0.46 -8.88 1.25
C GLY A 51 1.98 -9.00 1.10
N VAL A 52 2.54 -10.07 1.68
CA VAL A 52 3.98 -10.36 1.62
C VAL A 52 4.53 -10.50 0.19
N LYS A 53 3.67 -10.78 -0.80
CA LYS A 53 4.03 -10.91 -2.21
C LYS A 53 4.37 -9.57 -2.86
N GLU A 54 3.72 -8.49 -2.42
CA GLU A 54 3.87 -7.14 -2.96
C GLU A 54 5.01 -6.36 -2.27
N ARG A 55 5.46 -6.81 -1.10
CA ARG A 55 6.54 -6.16 -0.35
C ARG A 55 7.84 -5.94 -1.15
N PRO A 56 8.36 -6.92 -1.92
CA PRO A 56 9.61 -6.73 -2.67
C PRO A 56 9.53 -5.63 -3.72
N ILE A 57 8.37 -5.43 -4.37
CA ILE A 57 8.21 -4.37 -5.37
C ILE A 57 8.19 -2.99 -4.70
N ALA A 58 7.46 -2.83 -3.59
CA ALA A 58 7.43 -1.58 -2.83
C ALA A 58 8.85 -1.10 -2.45
N TYR A 59 9.65 -1.99 -1.85
CA TYR A 59 10.99 -1.65 -1.41
C TYR A 59 11.96 -1.36 -2.56
N LYS A 60 11.84 -2.07 -3.69
CA LYS A 60 12.64 -1.76 -4.89
C LYS A 60 12.33 -0.38 -5.46
N LEU A 61 11.11 0.10 -5.28
CA LEU A 61 10.68 1.44 -5.68
C LEU A 61 10.95 2.51 -4.62
N GLY A 62 11.50 2.15 -3.45
CA GLY A 62 11.75 3.09 -2.36
C GLY A 62 10.46 3.53 -1.63
N ILE A 63 9.41 2.72 -1.71
CA ILE A 63 8.10 3.00 -1.10
C ILE A 63 8.00 2.28 0.24
N GLY A 64 7.46 2.95 1.26
CA GLY A 64 7.17 2.33 2.55
C GLY A 64 6.16 1.20 2.38
N PHE A 65 6.28 0.15 3.18
CA PHE A 65 5.34 -0.97 3.14
C PHE A 65 4.72 -1.21 4.52
N CYS A 66 3.42 -1.53 4.54
CA CYS A 66 2.71 -2.03 5.71
C CYS A 66 2.12 -3.40 5.38
N ASP A 67 2.45 -4.40 6.18
CA ASP A 67 2.16 -5.80 5.89
C ASP A 67 0.79 -6.20 6.44
N HIS A 68 -0.19 -6.36 5.56
CA HIS A 68 -1.52 -6.83 5.90
C HIS A 68 -1.61 -8.36 5.80
N ASN A 69 -0.73 -9.05 6.50
CA ASN A 69 -0.74 -10.52 6.62
C ASN A 69 -1.65 -10.96 7.79
N HIS A 70 -2.51 -11.95 7.55
CA HIS A 70 -3.37 -12.56 8.57
C HIS A 70 -2.60 -13.27 9.70
N GLU A 71 -1.36 -13.70 9.47
CA GLU A 71 -0.50 -14.36 10.47
C GLU A 71 0.35 -13.38 11.29
N ARG A 72 0.05 -12.08 11.24
CA ARG A 72 0.81 -11.06 11.99
C ARG A 72 0.66 -11.23 13.50
N LYS A 73 1.74 -10.94 14.23
CA LYS A 73 1.80 -11.09 15.70
C LYS A 73 1.16 -9.94 16.47
N GLU A 74 1.13 -8.76 15.86
CA GLU A 74 0.60 -7.54 16.47
C GLU A 74 -0.69 -7.14 15.74
N ALA A 75 -1.77 -6.87 16.48
CA ALA A 75 -3.02 -6.44 15.87
C ALA A 75 -2.88 -5.07 15.21
N LEU A 76 -3.68 -4.80 14.17
CA LEU A 76 -3.89 -3.47 13.59
C LEU A 76 -5.24 -2.84 13.95
N ALA A 77 -6.19 -3.66 14.40
CA ALA A 77 -7.55 -3.22 14.73
C ALA A 77 -7.73 -3.04 16.25
N GLY A 78 -8.69 -2.21 16.63
CA GLY A 78 -8.95 -1.84 18.02
C GLY A 78 -7.95 -0.79 18.54
N PHE A 79 -8.09 -0.39 19.80
CA PHE A 79 -7.30 0.72 20.37
C PHE A 79 -5.79 0.47 20.34
N GLU A 80 -5.34 -0.70 20.81
CA GLU A 80 -3.92 -1.09 20.75
C GLU A 80 -3.47 -1.28 19.30
N GLY A 81 -4.34 -1.83 18.45
CA GLY A 81 -4.00 -2.06 17.04
C GLY A 81 -3.79 -0.76 16.26
N MET A 82 -4.57 0.28 16.55
CA MET A 82 -4.36 1.60 15.93
C MET A 82 -3.01 2.23 16.32
N LEU A 83 -2.53 1.97 17.54
CA LEU A 83 -1.19 2.40 17.95
C LEU A 83 -0.10 1.65 17.18
N ASN A 84 -0.23 0.32 17.06
CA ASN A 84 0.71 -0.50 16.28
C ASN A 84 0.71 -0.08 14.81
N PHE A 85 -0.46 0.14 14.22
CA PHE A 85 -0.60 0.62 12.85
C PHE A 85 0.13 1.94 12.64
N ALA A 86 -0.11 2.94 13.51
CA ALA A 86 0.56 4.23 13.42
C ALA A 86 2.09 4.09 13.53
N GLN A 87 2.58 3.23 14.42
CA GLN A 87 4.01 3.00 14.61
C GLN A 87 4.65 2.28 13.42
N GLU A 88 3.97 1.30 12.82
CA GLU A 88 4.40 0.58 11.61
C GLU A 88 4.49 1.53 10.41
N VAL A 89 3.42 2.29 10.16
CA VAL A 89 3.37 3.30 9.08
C VAL A 89 4.47 4.33 9.26
N TYR A 90 4.61 4.91 10.45
CA TYR A 90 5.64 5.92 10.72
C TYR A 90 7.05 5.38 10.51
N SER A 91 7.36 4.22 11.11
CA SER A 91 8.70 3.63 11.02
C SER A 91 9.06 3.25 9.59
N SER A 92 8.08 2.84 8.80
CA SER A 92 8.25 2.47 7.40
C SER A 92 8.46 3.72 6.53
N VAL A 93 7.55 4.69 6.57
CA VAL A 93 7.59 5.89 5.72
C VAL A 93 8.75 6.82 6.08
N MET A 94 9.03 7.01 7.37
CA MET A 94 10.06 7.93 7.85
C MET A 94 11.45 7.28 7.98
N SER A 95 11.60 6.05 7.49
CA SER A 95 12.88 5.33 7.59
C SER A 95 14.00 6.10 6.89
N PRO A 96 15.16 6.30 7.53
CA PRO A 96 16.31 6.94 6.89
C PRO A 96 16.87 6.09 5.73
N VAL A 97 16.45 4.82 5.60
CA VAL A 97 16.88 3.94 4.51
C VAL A 97 16.55 4.52 3.14
N TRP A 98 15.46 5.30 3.02
CA TRP A 98 15.02 5.88 1.76
C TRP A 98 16.00 6.91 1.18
N ARG A 99 16.92 7.43 2.00
CA ARG A 99 18.01 8.30 1.52
C ARG A 99 19.05 7.56 0.69
N PHE A 100 19.05 6.23 0.72
CA PHE A 100 20.00 5.36 0.03
C PHE A 100 19.37 4.58 -1.13
N VAL A 101 18.07 4.77 -1.38
CA VAL A 101 17.34 4.14 -2.47
C VAL A 101 16.97 5.23 -3.48
N PRO A 102 17.14 5.03 -4.80
CA PRO A 102 16.76 6.02 -5.79
C PRO A 102 15.23 6.13 -5.85
N ARG A 103 14.67 6.99 -5.00
CA ARG A 103 13.26 7.36 -5.02
C ARG A 103 13.13 8.67 -5.80
N ASN A 104 12.45 8.64 -6.94
CA ASN A 104 12.23 9.80 -7.79
C ASN A 104 13.52 10.60 -8.06
N GLN A 105 14.52 9.97 -8.69
CA GLN A 105 15.46 10.81 -9.45
C GLN A 105 14.61 11.49 -10.53
N GLU A 106 14.44 12.81 -10.38
CA GLU A 106 13.90 13.66 -11.44
C GLU A 106 14.60 13.23 -12.74
N LYS A 107 13.81 12.77 -13.71
CA LYS A 107 14.30 12.56 -15.06
C LYS A 107 14.62 13.90 -15.70
#